data_AF-A0A1G7BNW6-F1
#
_entry.id   AF-A0A1G7BNW6-F1
#
_cell.length_a   1.000
_cell.length_b   1.000
_cell.length_c   1.000
_cell.angle_alpha   90.00
_cell.angle_beta   90.00
_cell.angle_gamma   90.00
#
_symmetry.space_group_name_H-M   'P 1'
#
loop_
_entity.id
_entity.type
_entity.pdbx_description
1 polymer ?
#
loop_
_entity_poly.entity_id
_entity_poly.type
_entity_poly.pdbx_seq_one_letter_code
_entity_poly.pdbx_strand_id
1 'polypeptide(L)'
;MDARAWRQRADELFETLKLCMLFGAYAAKCHGKRFYGKAVNLSRSLRAAYNAALETYDVLLMPTVPMTAMPLPGPDAPREEILQRAFEMLPNTAPFDISHHPAISLPCGMVDGLPVGLQLVGRFRDEATLYRVADAFETATDWKTL
;
A
#
# COMPACT_ATOMS: atom_id res chain seq x y z
N MET A 1 28.18 8.65 2.77
CA MET A 1 27.82 7.93 1.54
C MET A 1 27.48 8.98 0.48
N ASP A 2 28.30 9.13 -0.56
CA ASP A 2 28.05 10.12 -1.61
C ASP A 2 26.88 9.66 -2.49
N ALA A 3 25.70 10.25 -2.26
CA ALA A 3 24.49 9.95 -2.99
C ALA A 3 24.60 10.22 -4.50
N ARG A 4 25.66 10.90 -4.99
CA ARG A 4 25.84 11.21 -6.42
C ARG A 4 26.48 10.06 -7.22
N ALA A 5 27.15 9.12 -6.55
CA ALA A 5 27.86 8.00 -7.21
C ALA A 5 26.98 6.77 -7.50
N TRP A 6 25.67 6.81 -7.18
CA TRP A 6 24.78 5.64 -7.31
C TRP A 6 24.76 5.03 -8.71
N ARG A 7 24.96 5.83 -9.76
CA ARG A 7 25.00 5.34 -11.15
C ARG A 7 26.14 4.37 -11.41
N GLN A 8 27.25 4.50 -10.70
CA GLN A 8 28.41 3.59 -10.80
C GLN A 8 28.22 2.31 -9.97
N ARG A 9 27.18 2.26 -9.14
CA ARG A 9 26.84 1.15 -8.23
C ARG A 9 25.41 0.68 -8.45
N ALA A 10 24.90 0.82 -9.67
CA ALA A 10 23.51 0.49 -9.99
C ALA A 10 23.19 -0.99 -9.73
N ASP A 11 24.19 -1.87 -9.85
CA ASP A 11 24.07 -3.30 -9.56
C ASP A 11 23.78 -3.61 -8.09
N GLU A 12 24.11 -2.69 -7.18
CA GLU A 12 23.86 -2.85 -5.74
C GLU A 12 22.46 -2.40 -5.32
N LEU A 13 21.69 -1.75 -6.20
CA LEU A 13 20.33 -1.33 -5.89
C LEU A 13 19.40 -2.55 -5.72
N PHE A 14 18.41 -2.41 -4.85
CA PHE A 14 17.35 -3.42 -4.71
C PHE A 14 16.64 -3.66 -6.04
N GLU A 15 16.24 -4.90 -6.28
CA GLU A 15 15.60 -5.32 -7.53
C GLU A 15 14.31 -4.53 -7.82
N THR A 16 13.54 -4.19 -6.78
CA THR A 16 12.34 -3.35 -6.90
C THR A 16 12.65 -1.95 -7.41
N LEU A 17 13.74 -1.34 -6.93
CA LEU A 17 14.17 -0.02 -7.37
C LEU A 17 14.67 -0.05 -8.81
N LYS A 18 15.48 -1.07 -9.17
CA LYS A 18 15.92 -1.28 -10.56
C LYS A 18 14.72 -1.41 -11.49
N LEU A 19 13.72 -2.22 -11.13
CA LEU A 19 12.49 -2.40 -11.89
C LEU A 19 11.77 -1.06 -12.10
N CYS A 20 11.49 -0.31 -11.03
CA CYS A 20 10.80 0.97 -11.09
C CYS A 20 11.56 1.99 -11.96
N MET A 21 12.88 2.07 -11.84
CA MET A 21 13.71 2.99 -12.61
C MET A 21 13.77 2.62 -14.09
N LEU A 22 13.95 1.33 -14.41
CA LEU A 22 13.99 0.84 -15.79
C LEU A 22 12.63 1.03 -16.47
N PHE A 23 11.54 0.66 -15.80
CA PHE A 23 10.18 0.85 -16.32
C PHE A 23 9.87 2.34 -16.51
N GLY A 24 10.19 3.18 -15.52
CA GLY A 24 10.00 4.63 -15.60
C GLY A 24 10.78 5.26 -16.75
N ALA A 25 12.06 4.90 -16.90
CA ALA A 25 12.91 5.39 -17.99
C ALA A 25 12.41 4.91 -19.36
N TYR A 26 12.02 3.64 -19.47
CA TYR A 26 11.43 3.07 -20.68
C TYR A 26 10.12 3.80 -21.06
N ALA A 27 9.19 3.93 -20.12
CA ALA A 27 7.92 4.60 -20.34
C ALA A 27 8.13 6.06 -20.76
N ALA A 28 9.04 6.79 -20.10
CA ALA A 28 9.37 8.16 -20.46
C ALA A 28 9.99 8.27 -21.85
N LYS A 29 10.93 7.38 -22.19
CA LYS A 29 11.64 7.40 -23.48
C LYS A 29 10.75 7.00 -24.65
N CYS A 30 9.95 5.95 -24.50
CA CYS A 30 9.18 5.35 -25.59
C CYS A 30 7.75 5.88 -25.69
N HIS A 31 7.18 6.38 -24.58
CA HIS A 31 5.78 6.80 -24.51
C HIS A 31 5.58 8.19 -23.90
N GLY A 32 6.67 8.89 -23.57
CA GLY A 32 6.62 10.19 -22.91
C GLY A 32 5.84 10.13 -21.60
N LYS A 33 5.02 11.14 -21.35
CA LYS A 33 4.18 11.23 -20.14
C LYS A 33 2.77 10.67 -20.33
N ARG A 34 2.49 9.97 -21.44
CA ARG A 34 1.13 9.55 -21.81
C ARG A 34 0.47 8.69 -20.75
N PHE A 35 1.17 7.65 -20.27
CA PHE A 35 0.61 6.73 -19.27
C PHE A 35 0.48 7.39 -17.89
N TYR A 36 1.46 8.20 -17.50
CA TYR A 36 1.39 8.98 -16.27
C TYR A 36 0.19 9.95 -16.29
N GLY A 37 0.00 10.70 -17.38
CA GLY A 37 -1.15 11.60 -17.53
C GLY A 37 -2.49 10.86 -17.49
N LYS A 38 -2.58 9.68 -18.12
CA LYS A 38 -3.77 8.81 -18.01
C LYS A 38 -4.03 8.38 -16.57
N ALA A 39 -3.00 7.93 -15.84
CA ALA A 39 -3.13 7.51 -14.44
C ALA A 39 -3.59 8.68 -13.55
N VAL A 40 -3.03 9.88 -13.72
CA VAL A 40 -3.45 11.08 -12.98
C VAL A 40 -4.90 11.49 -13.32
N ASN A 41 -5.36 11.29 -14.55
CA ASN A 41 -6.75 11.53 -14.89
C ASN A 41 -7.69 10.52 -14.21
N LEU A 42 -7.29 9.24 -14.18
CA LEU A 42 -8.07 8.18 -13.54
C LEU A 42 -8.09 8.29 -12.01
N SER A 43 -7.05 8.85 -11.38
CA SER A 43 -7.02 9.01 -9.92
C SER A 43 -8.13 9.93 -9.41
N ARG A 44 -8.63 10.85 -10.24
CA ARG A 44 -9.81 11.69 -9.93
C ARG A 44 -11.08 10.85 -9.83
N SER A 45 -11.27 9.92 -10.75
CA SER A 45 -12.40 8.97 -10.73
C SER A 45 -12.31 8.04 -9.53
N LEU A 46 -11.10 7.54 -9.21
CA LEU A 46 -10.89 6.73 -8.00
C LEU A 46 -11.25 7.51 -6.72
N ARG A 47 -10.77 8.75 -6.60
CA ARG A 47 -11.09 9.60 -5.45
C ARG A 47 -12.60 9.85 -5.34
N ALA A 48 -13.26 10.15 -6.46
CA ALA A 48 -14.70 10.37 -6.48
C ALA A 48 -15.49 9.11 -6.03
N ALA A 49 -15.04 7.92 -6.43
CA ALA A 49 -15.68 6.67 -6.01
C ALA A 49 -15.61 6.44 -4.49
N TYR A 50 -14.44 6.69 -3.87
CA TYR A 50 -14.32 6.59 -2.41
C TYR A 50 -15.10 7.69 -1.68
N ASN A 51 -15.09 8.93 -2.19
CA ASN A 51 -15.91 10.01 -1.65
C ASN A 51 -17.39 9.62 -1.64
N ALA A 52 -17.92 9.08 -2.75
CA ALA A 52 -19.32 8.67 -2.84
C ALA A 52 -19.67 7.56 -1.83
N ALA A 53 -18.76 6.61 -1.60
CA ALA A 53 -18.97 5.60 -0.56
C ALA A 53 -18.98 6.23 0.85
N LEU A 54 -18.09 7.19 1.10
CA LEU A 54 -17.95 7.91 2.38
C LEU A 54 -19.00 9.01 2.62
N GLU A 55 -19.84 9.30 1.62
CA GLU A 55 -21.09 10.06 1.79
C GLU A 55 -22.16 9.23 2.52
N THR A 56 -22.13 7.90 2.34
CA THR A 56 -23.09 6.98 2.93
C THR A 56 -22.58 6.38 4.25
N TYR A 57 -21.27 6.19 4.37
CA TYR A 57 -20.63 5.56 5.52
C TYR A 57 -19.57 6.48 6.14
N ASP A 58 -19.43 6.48 7.46
CA ASP A 58 -18.42 7.29 8.14
C ASP A 58 -16.99 6.80 7.91
N VAL A 59 -16.82 5.48 7.80
CA VAL A 59 -15.54 4.80 7.53
C VAL A 59 -15.78 3.60 6.62
N LEU A 60 -14.78 3.28 5.79
CA LEU A 60 -14.71 2.01 5.06
C LEU A 60 -13.77 1.06 5.79
N LEU A 61 -14.06 -0.24 5.72
CA LEU A 61 -13.34 -1.28 6.42
C LEU A 61 -12.94 -2.40 5.46
N MET A 62 -11.69 -2.85 5.53
CA MET A 62 -11.17 -3.97 4.75
C MET A 62 -9.93 -4.59 5.42
N PRO A 63 -9.49 -5.81 5.05
CA PRO A 63 -8.18 -6.30 5.45
C PRO A 63 -7.08 -5.34 5.00
N THR A 64 -6.09 -5.05 5.85
CA THR A 64 -4.95 -4.18 5.49
C THR A 64 -4.14 -4.77 4.35
N VAL A 65 -3.83 -6.06 4.45
CA VAL A 65 -3.12 -6.84 3.45
C VAL A 65 -3.84 -8.18 3.27
N PRO A 66 -3.80 -8.80 2.07
CA PRO A 66 -4.58 -9.99 1.75
C PRO A 66 -3.96 -11.31 2.25
N MET A 67 -2.96 -11.24 3.13
CA MET A 67 -2.10 -12.36 3.51
C MET A 67 -1.47 -12.14 4.89
N THR A 68 -1.04 -13.21 5.53
CA THR A 68 -0.22 -13.14 6.74
C THR A 68 1.25 -12.90 6.39
N ALA A 69 2.08 -12.68 7.42
CA ALA A 69 3.52 -12.52 7.24
C ALA A 69 4.13 -13.79 6.63
N MET A 70 4.83 -13.63 5.50
CA MET A 70 5.50 -14.72 4.81
C MET A 70 6.97 -14.83 5.24
N PRO A 71 7.58 -16.02 5.16
CA PRO A 71 9.02 -16.17 5.30
C PRO A 71 9.78 -15.27 4.33
N LEU A 72 10.95 -14.79 4.75
CA LEU A 72 11.84 -14.06 3.87
C LEU A 72 12.31 -14.97 2.73
N PRO A 73 12.39 -14.47 1.48
CA PRO A 73 13.03 -15.19 0.40
C PRO A 73 14.47 -15.57 0.77
N GLY A 74 14.93 -16.73 0.31
CA GLY A 74 16.30 -17.18 0.53
C GLY A 74 17.33 -16.28 -0.18
N PRO A 75 18.63 -16.38 0.17
CA PRO A 75 19.70 -15.59 -0.46
C PRO A 75 19.79 -15.75 -1.98
N ASP A 76 19.44 -16.93 -2.49
CA ASP A 76 19.48 -17.28 -3.92
C ASP A 76 18.09 -17.27 -4.57
N ALA A 77 17.10 -16.61 -3.94
CA ALA A 77 15.75 -16.54 -4.48
C ALA A 77 15.73 -15.90 -5.89
N PRO A 78 14.90 -16.42 -6.82
CA PRO A 78 14.74 -15.82 -8.14
C PRO A 78 14.28 -14.36 -8.02
N ARG A 79 14.69 -13.51 -8.98
CA ARG A 79 14.28 -12.09 -8.99
C ARG A 79 12.77 -11.95 -9.09
N GLU A 80 12.12 -12.84 -9.83
CA GLU A 80 10.67 -12.90 -10.00
C GLU A 80 9.98 -13.11 -8.65
N GLU A 81 10.51 -14.00 -7.80
CA GLU A 81 10.00 -14.21 -6.44
C GLU A 81 10.18 -12.96 -5.58
N ILE A 82 11.39 -12.38 -5.56
CA ILE A 82 11.69 -11.16 -4.78
C ILE A 82 10.73 -10.03 -5.18
N LEU A 83 10.53 -9.81 -6.48
CA LEU A 83 9.65 -8.78 -7.00
C LEU A 83 8.18 -9.06 -6.67
N GLN A 84 7.73 -10.31 -6.82
CA GLN A 84 6.36 -10.68 -6.46
C GLN A 84 6.11 -10.42 -4.95
N ARG A 85 6.97 -10.93 -4.07
CA ARG A 85 6.87 -10.75 -2.62
C ARG A 85 6.85 -9.28 -2.20
N ALA A 86 7.54 -8.43 -2.94
CA ALA A 86 7.61 -6.99 -2.63
C ALA A 86 6.35 -6.19 -2.99
N PHE A 87 5.48 -6.71 -3.88
CA PHE A 87 4.31 -5.96 -4.37
C PHE A 87 2.96 -6.65 -4.11
N GLU A 88 2.92 -7.96 -3.82
CA GLU A 88 1.68 -8.74 -3.70
C GLU A 88 0.79 -8.30 -2.53
N MET A 89 1.34 -7.64 -1.50
CA MET A 89 0.58 -7.18 -0.34
C MET A 89 -0.14 -5.83 -0.54
N LEU A 90 0.19 -5.07 -1.60
CA LEU A 90 -0.23 -3.68 -1.78
C LEU A 90 -1.67 -3.42 -2.32
N PRO A 91 -2.47 -4.38 -2.84
CA PRO A 91 -3.75 -4.05 -3.49
C PRO A 91 -4.72 -3.18 -2.69
N ASN A 92 -4.76 -3.34 -1.36
CA ASN A 92 -5.64 -2.54 -0.50
C ASN A 92 -4.98 -1.24 -0.02
N THR A 93 -3.67 -1.19 0.19
CA THR A 93 -2.99 0.01 0.73
C THR A 93 -2.71 1.07 -0.34
N ALA A 94 -2.16 0.67 -1.49
CA ALA A 94 -1.71 1.59 -2.54
C ALA A 94 -2.81 2.52 -3.12
N PRO A 95 -4.09 2.12 -3.23
CA PRO A 95 -5.15 3.02 -3.67
C PRO A 95 -5.30 4.28 -2.80
N PHE A 96 -4.94 4.21 -1.51
CA PHE A 96 -5.11 5.33 -0.58
C PHE A 96 -4.00 6.37 -0.68
N ASP A 97 -2.79 5.99 -1.11
CA ASP A 97 -1.73 6.95 -1.44
C ASP A 97 -2.15 7.88 -2.59
N ILE A 98 -2.74 7.32 -3.66
CA ILE A 98 -3.10 8.10 -4.85
C ILE A 98 -4.48 8.76 -4.73
N SER A 99 -5.41 8.19 -3.96
CA SER A 99 -6.70 8.84 -3.68
C SER A 99 -6.59 9.90 -2.57
N HIS A 100 -5.55 9.80 -1.72
CA HIS A 100 -5.23 10.68 -0.60
C HIS A 100 -6.20 10.60 0.59
N HIS A 101 -7.05 9.57 0.66
CA HIS A 101 -7.89 9.34 1.84
C HIS A 101 -7.00 8.88 3.00
N PRO A 102 -7.25 9.37 4.23
CA PRO A 102 -6.55 8.85 5.39
C PRO A 102 -6.95 7.39 5.62
N ALA A 103 -5.97 6.56 5.96
CA ALA A 103 -6.15 5.17 6.30
C ALA A 103 -5.33 4.82 7.55
N ILE A 104 -5.90 4.03 8.45
CA ILE A 104 -5.22 3.50 9.65
C ILE A 104 -5.34 1.98 9.65
N SER A 105 -4.27 1.29 10.05
CA SER A 105 -4.26 -0.16 10.24
C SER A 105 -4.20 -0.50 11.72
N LEU A 106 -5.05 -1.43 12.15
CA LEU A 106 -5.13 -1.94 13.51
C LEU A 106 -4.94 -3.46 13.47
N PRO A 107 -4.33 -4.08 14.49
CA PRO A 107 -4.36 -5.54 14.61
C PRO A 107 -5.79 -5.99 14.93
N CYS A 108 -6.29 -7.05 14.29
CA CYS A 108 -7.69 -7.46 14.45
C CYS A 108 -7.91 -8.98 14.60
N GLY A 109 -6.84 -9.73 14.84
CA GLY A 109 -6.92 -11.18 14.96
C GLY A 109 -5.58 -11.85 14.79
N MET A 110 -5.60 -13.17 14.94
CA MET A 110 -4.47 -14.06 14.69
C MET A 110 -4.89 -15.14 13.68
N VAL A 111 -4.05 -15.40 12.69
CA VAL A 111 -4.21 -16.53 11.76
C VAL A 111 -2.91 -17.32 11.80
N ASP A 112 -2.99 -18.61 12.15
CA ASP A 112 -1.84 -19.51 12.29
C ASP A 112 -0.71 -18.95 13.19
N GLY A 113 -1.08 -18.23 14.25
CA GLY A 113 -0.13 -17.61 15.17
C GLY A 113 0.51 -16.32 14.66
N LEU A 114 0.03 -15.76 13.55
CA LEU A 114 0.50 -14.49 12.99
C LEU A 114 -0.60 -13.40 13.06
N PRO A 115 -0.26 -12.14 13.39
CA PRO A 115 -1.24 -11.05 13.39
C PRO A 115 -1.82 -10.76 12.01
N VAL A 116 -3.12 -10.45 11.96
CA VAL A 116 -3.79 -9.90 10.78
C VAL A 116 -4.29 -8.47 11.04
N GLY A 117 -4.36 -7.67 9.98
CA GLY A 117 -4.65 -6.24 10.07
C GLY A 117 -6.03 -5.86 9.52
N LEU A 118 -6.70 -4.96 10.24
CA LEU A 118 -7.90 -4.24 9.83
C LEU A 118 -7.52 -2.83 9.37
N GLN A 119 -7.87 -2.49 8.14
CA GLN A 119 -7.70 -1.14 7.62
C GLN A 119 -9.01 -0.38 7.68
N LEU A 120 -8.98 0.78 8.32
CA LEU A 120 -10.05 1.76 8.34
C LEU A 120 -9.68 2.92 7.43
N VAL A 121 -10.59 3.34 6.56
CA VAL A 121 -10.38 4.43 5.61
C VAL A 121 -11.44 5.49 5.81
N GLY A 122 -11.01 6.74 5.95
CA GLY A 122 -11.88 7.86 6.33
C GLY A 122 -12.02 8.89 5.23
N ARG A 123 -12.88 9.88 5.49
CA ARG A 123 -13.00 11.08 4.65
C ARG A 123 -11.70 11.88 4.63
N PHE A 124 -11.46 12.59 3.54
CA PHE A 124 -10.30 13.46 3.42
C PHE A 124 -10.25 14.47 4.58
N ARG A 125 -9.13 14.48 5.34
CA ARG A 125 -8.91 15.32 6.53
C ARG A 125 -9.85 15.05 7.73
N ASP A 126 -10.41 13.84 7.82
CA ASP A 126 -11.25 13.39 8.93
C ASP A 126 -10.57 12.28 9.75
N GLU A 127 -9.27 12.42 10.00
CA GLU A 127 -8.47 11.45 10.77
C GLU A 127 -9.00 11.29 12.20
N ALA A 128 -9.62 12.33 12.77
CA ALA A 128 -10.24 12.28 14.10
C ALA A 128 -11.33 11.21 14.19
N THR A 129 -12.13 11.03 13.13
CA THR A 129 -13.12 9.95 13.06
C THR A 129 -12.45 8.58 13.02
N LEU A 130 -11.35 8.43 12.27
CA LEU A 130 -10.58 7.18 12.26
C LEU A 130 -10.03 6.82 13.63
N TYR A 131 -9.41 7.77 14.34
CA TYR A 131 -8.89 7.51 15.69
C TYR A 131 -9.99 7.12 16.67
N ARG A 132 -11.18 7.74 16.58
CA ARG A 132 -12.32 7.37 17.42
C ARG A 132 -12.82 5.95 17.16
N VAL A 133 -12.92 5.55 15.89
CA VAL A 133 -13.33 4.18 15.53
C VAL A 133 -12.27 3.17 15.95
N ALA A 134 -11.00 3.51 15.78
CA ALA A 134 -9.87 2.68 16.22
C ALA A 134 -9.89 2.44 17.73
N ASP A 135 -10.00 3.52 18.52
CA ASP A 135 -10.07 3.46 19.98
C ASP A 135 -11.27 2.64 20.46
N ALA A 136 -12.43 2.81 19.82
CA ALA A 136 -13.62 2.01 20.13
C ALA A 136 -13.40 0.52 19.84
N PHE A 137 -12.73 0.17 18.73
CA PHE A 137 -12.42 -1.22 18.39
C PHE A 137 -11.44 -1.85 19.38
N GLU A 138 -10.34 -1.16 19.69
CA GLU A 138 -9.30 -1.65 20.61
C GLU A 138 -9.80 -1.74 22.06
N THR A 139 -10.72 -0.86 22.47
CA THR A 139 -11.31 -0.90 23.81
C THR A 139 -12.36 -2.01 23.94
N ALA A 140 -13.12 -2.28 22.87
CA ALA A 140 -14.18 -3.28 22.89
C ALA A 140 -13.67 -4.71 22.73
N THR A 141 -12.45 -4.91 22.23
CA THR A 141 -11.94 -6.21 21.83
C THR A 141 -10.49 -6.43 22.25
N ASP A 142 -10.15 -7.66 22.68
CA ASP A 142 -8.76 -8.11 22.70
C ASP A 142 -8.49 -8.87 21.40
N TRP A 143 -7.88 -8.17 20.45
CA TRP A 143 -7.58 -8.70 19.11
C TRP A 143 -6.72 -9.97 19.12
N LYS A 144 -5.99 -10.26 20.21
CA LYS A 144 -5.18 -11.48 20.31
C LYS A 144 -6.02 -12.73 20.59
N THR A 145 -7.23 -12.54 21.11
CA THR A 145 -8.14 -13.62 21.51
C THR A 145 -9.39 -13.72 20.62
N LEU A 146 -9.48 -12.86 19.61
CA LEU A 146 -10.53 -12.83 18.59
C LEU A 146 -10.45 -14.04 17.64
#